data_AF-A0A2C9W1V2-F1
#
_entry.id   AF-A0A2C9W1V2-F1
#
_cell.length_a   1.000
_cell.length_b   1.000
_cell.length_c   1.000
_cell.angle_alpha   90.00
_cell.angle_beta   90.00
_cell.angle_gamma   90.00
#
_symmetry.space_group_name_H-M   'P 1'
#
loop_
_entity.id
_entity.type
_entity.pdbx_description
1 polymer ?
#
loop_
_entity_poly.entity_id
_entity_poly.type
_entity_poly.pdbx_seq_one_letter_code
_entity_poly.pdbx_strand_id
1 'polypeptide(L)'
;MGCFVSKITTEADRRTGTKVEKTKVLEWPTRMNIAIQSAKGLLYLHECRPKIIHRDIKSDNILLDNDFQPKVADFSLAYFLPNASNVNHITSILRGTNVYADPEYGDIQRVSEKSDVYSFGVVLLELITGRRPMELITGRRPMDKQGDTIINWARYRIGRVLENSEYNDLVDPKLQQAYDEAEMLRMITCAAASVYKPSRSRPIMKQIIEVLEGNMSHMKIMKRKDVETLQGRATTNLESVLGVERIQIAPQKIFTYKELAKATGGFSNANLIGEGGFGQVFKGILPNGEVVAIKKFKSSPNQDEGDFPAEITTLNRVYHKHLVKMIGFCSDKANRLLILEFIPNGSLRYNLNREDKVIIDWPTRMKIAIGSAKGLAYLHEICNPKIIHRGVKSNDILLDQNFEPKISDFGLAKELPNPYTHVTTMIKGTMGYLCPEYFRTNQLCDKSDVYSFGVVLLELITGKPAILREHNVFIGSLTSWVAPQLRQALDTHNYNDIIDSKLQNNYKITEVIRMIHCATACVYKPINYRPKISQIVEVLQGNLASESIWLNSDNAFLQDPYGHY
;
A
#
# COMPACT_ATOMS: atom_id res chain seq x y z
N MET A 1 -30.07 16.71 -6.87
CA MET A 1 -30.77 16.37 -8.12
C MET A 1 -29.72 16.36 -9.23
N GLY A 2 -28.88 15.33 -9.29
CA GLY A 2 -27.80 15.22 -10.27
C GLY A 2 -28.09 14.06 -11.22
N CYS A 3 -28.44 14.39 -12.45
CA CYS A 3 -28.49 13.50 -13.60
C CYS A 3 -28.32 14.47 -14.77
N PHE A 4 -27.54 14.13 -15.80
CA PHE A 4 -27.52 14.85 -17.10
C PHE A 4 -28.88 14.78 -17.86
N VAL A 5 -29.97 14.62 -17.11
CA VAL A 5 -31.35 14.76 -17.52
C VAL A 5 -31.66 16.25 -17.39
N SER A 6 -31.61 16.97 -18.50
CA SER A 6 -32.13 18.33 -18.57
C SER A 6 -33.56 18.32 -18.04
N LYS A 7 -33.81 18.98 -16.90
CA LYS A 7 -35.18 19.39 -16.54
C LYS A 7 -35.58 20.48 -17.54
N ILE A 8 -36.15 20.09 -18.67
CA ILE A 8 -36.83 21.02 -19.55
C ILE A 8 -38.12 21.39 -18.84
N THR A 9 -38.24 22.64 -18.38
CA THR A 9 -39.52 23.21 -17.98
C THR A 9 -40.37 23.37 -19.23
N THR A 10 -41.27 22.42 -19.50
CA THR A 10 -42.28 22.60 -20.55
C THR A 10 -43.44 23.44 -20.01
N GLU A 11 -43.83 24.45 -20.79
CA GLU A 11 -45.07 25.22 -20.60
C GLU A 11 -46.27 24.28 -20.40
N ALA A 12 -47.16 24.67 -19.49
CA ALA A 12 -48.36 23.91 -19.19
C ALA A 12 -49.32 23.93 -20.39
N ASP A 13 -49.62 22.76 -20.93
CA ASP A 13 -50.77 22.59 -21.82
C ASP A 13 -52.05 22.89 -21.03
N ARG A 14 -52.73 23.99 -21.39
CA ARG A 14 -53.85 24.59 -20.62
C ARG A 14 -55.13 23.75 -20.60
N ARG A 15 -55.11 22.47 -21.00
CA ARG A 15 -56.33 21.65 -21.07
C ARG A 15 -56.35 20.34 -20.27
N THR A 16 -55.23 19.84 -19.74
CA THR A 16 -55.24 18.51 -19.08
C THR A 16 -54.53 18.41 -17.73
N GLY A 17 -53.90 19.48 -17.21
CA GLY A 17 -53.43 19.55 -15.83
C GLY A 17 -52.42 18.46 -15.39
N THR A 18 -51.91 17.65 -16.31
CA THR A 18 -50.98 16.55 -16.04
C THR A 18 -49.59 16.94 -16.54
N LYS A 19 -48.70 17.30 -15.62
CA LYS A 19 -47.26 17.45 -15.90
C LYS A 19 -46.67 16.06 -16.13
N VAL A 20 -46.56 15.64 -17.39
CA VAL A 20 -45.72 14.49 -17.75
C VAL A 20 -44.30 15.01 -17.96
N GLU A 21 -43.44 14.90 -16.93
CA GLU A 21 -42.00 15.14 -17.08
C GLU A 21 -41.41 14.03 -17.99
N LYS A 22 -41.28 14.31 -19.29
CA LYS A 22 -40.49 13.46 -20.19
C LYS A 22 -39.01 13.75 -19.96
N THR A 23 -38.32 12.83 -19.30
CA THR A 23 -36.86 12.89 -19.15
C THR A 23 -36.20 12.57 -20.49
N LYS A 24 -35.60 13.58 -21.14
CA LYS A 24 -34.88 13.41 -22.41
C LYS A 24 -33.49 12.83 -22.11
N VAL A 25 -33.16 11.69 -22.72
CA VAL A 25 -31.81 11.10 -22.67
C VAL A 25 -30.94 11.87 -23.68
N LEU A 26 -29.73 12.27 -23.27
CA LEU A 26 -28.79 12.89 -24.21
C LEU A 26 -28.28 11.84 -25.20
N GLU A 27 -28.39 12.14 -26.49
CA GLU A 27 -27.81 11.35 -27.57
C GLU A 27 -26.29 11.44 -27.57
N TRP A 28 -25.62 10.44 -28.16
CA TRP A 28 -24.17 10.35 -28.14
C TRP A 28 -23.44 11.59 -28.71
N PRO A 29 -23.82 12.15 -29.88
CA PRO A 29 -23.14 13.34 -30.42
C PRO A 29 -23.19 14.53 -29.45
N THR A 30 -24.32 14.71 -28.75
CA THR A 30 -24.47 15.76 -27.74
C THR A 30 -23.54 15.52 -26.56
N ARG A 31 -23.40 14.27 -26.07
CA ARG A 31 -22.49 13.94 -24.97
C ARG A 31 -21.03 14.20 -25.34
N MET A 32 -20.63 13.83 -26.56
CA MET A 32 -19.27 14.10 -27.06
C MET A 32 -19.01 15.60 -27.19
N ASN A 33 -19.97 16.37 -27.72
CA ASN A 33 -19.85 17.83 -27.76
C ASN A 33 -19.71 18.44 -26.35
N ILE A 34 -20.52 18.00 -25.39
CA ILE A 34 -20.45 18.48 -24.00
C ILE A 34 -19.06 18.22 -23.41
N ALA A 35 -18.50 17.02 -23.61
CA ALA A 35 -17.15 16.69 -23.15
C ALA A 35 -16.09 17.61 -23.76
N ILE A 36 -16.10 17.78 -25.10
CA ILE A 36 -15.11 18.60 -25.81
C ILE A 36 -15.18 20.07 -25.39
N GLN A 37 -16.37 20.66 -25.40
CA GLN A 37 -16.54 22.09 -25.13
C GLN A 37 -16.29 22.42 -23.65
N SER A 38 -16.68 21.54 -22.72
CA SER A 38 -16.34 21.70 -21.29
C SER A 38 -14.83 21.62 -21.07
N ALA A 39 -14.14 20.72 -21.77
CA ALA A 39 -12.69 20.61 -21.71
C ALA A 39 -11.99 21.87 -22.25
N LYS A 40 -12.51 22.48 -23.31
CA LYS A 40 -12.04 23.77 -23.86
C LYS A 40 -12.21 24.91 -22.86
N GLY A 41 -13.36 24.98 -22.18
CA GLY A 41 -13.59 25.95 -21.11
C GLY A 41 -12.58 25.83 -19.97
N LEU A 42 -12.29 24.60 -19.54
CA LEU A 42 -11.28 24.33 -18.52
C LEU A 42 -9.85 24.66 -18.98
N LEU A 43 -9.50 24.35 -20.23
CA LEU A 43 -8.20 24.74 -20.80
C LEU A 43 -8.02 26.25 -20.75
N TYR A 44 -9.05 27.02 -21.13
CA TYR A 44 -9.02 28.47 -21.08
C TYR A 44 -8.68 28.99 -19.67
N LEU A 45 -9.33 28.44 -18.62
CA LEU A 45 -9.03 28.79 -17.23
C LEU A 45 -7.57 28.47 -16.85
N HIS A 46 -7.07 27.31 -17.28
CA HIS A 46 -5.71 26.86 -16.99
C HIS A 46 -4.63 27.65 -17.75
N GLU A 47 -4.99 28.36 -18.82
CA GLU A 47 -4.11 29.21 -19.62
C GLU A 47 -4.22 30.71 -19.28
N CYS A 48 -5.24 31.12 -18.51
CA CYS A 48 -5.35 32.47 -17.98
C CYS A 48 -4.08 32.89 -17.22
N ARG A 49 -3.82 34.21 -17.18
CA ARG A 49 -2.74 34.80 -16.38
C ARG A 49 -3.32 35.89 -15.48
N PRO A 50 -3.39 35.67 -14.15
CA PRO A 50 -2.97 34.47 -13.41
C PRO A 50 -3.80 33.22 -13.73
N LYS A 51 -3.19 32.03 -13.60
CA LYS A 51 -3.83 30.73 -13.87
C LYS A 51 -5.00 30.51 -12.92
N ILE A 52 -6.15 30.09 -13.44
CA ILE A 52 -7.39 29.88 -12.67
C ILE A 52 -7.61 28.37 -12.50
N ILE A 53 -7.67 27.90 -11.25
CA ILE A 53 -8.07 26.53 -10.91
C ILE A 53 -9.49 26.57 -10.38
N HIS A 54 -10.41 25.82 -10.97
CA HIS A 54 -11.84 25.93 -10.66
C HIS A 54 -12.21 25.25 -9.33
N ARG A 55 -11.62 24.09 -9.03
CA ARG A 55 -11.74 23.32 -7.77
C ARG A 55 -13.09 22.67 -7.45
N ASP A 56 -14.14 22.91 -8.22
CA ASP A 56 -15.47 22.33 -8.01
C ASP A 56 -16.12 21.91 -9.33
N ILE A 57 -15.34 21.25 -10.18
CA ILE A 57 -15.87 20.69 -11.42
C ILE A 57 -16.75 19.49 -11.09
N LYS A 58 -18.01 19.56 -11.50
CA LYS A 58 -19.01 18.50 -11.36
C LYS A 58 -20.11 18.73 -12.40
N SER A 59 -20.92 17.71 -12.66
CA SER A 59 -22.02 17.83 -13.63
C SER A 59 -23.02 18.94 -13.29
N ASP A 60 -23.30 19.21 -12.01
CA ASP A 60 -24.16 20.32 -11.58
C ASP A 60 -23.60 21.73 -11.94
N ASN A 61 -22.28 21.83 -12.14
CA ASN A 61 -21.57 23.09 -12.44
C ASN A 61 -21.23 23.22 -13.93
N ILE A 62 -21.74 22.32 -14.78
CA ILE A 62 -21.67 22.42 -16.25
C ILE A 62 -23.09 22.66 -16.76
N LEU A 63 -23.42 23.93 -16.99
CA LEU A 63 -24.75 24.35 -17.42
C LEU A 63 -24.88 24.20 -18.93
N LEU A 64 -26.03 23.72 -19.40
CA LEU A 64 -26.32 23.58 -20.82
C LEU A 64 -27.30 24.67 -21.24
N ASP A 65 -27.02 25.37 -22.34
CA ASP A 65 -27.98 26.29 -22.95
C ASP A 65 -29.00 25.55 -23.85
N ASN A 66 -29.86 26.31 -24.53
CA ASN A 66 -30.93 25.77 -25.37
C ASN A 66 -30.41 24.92 -26.55
N ASP A 67 -29.16 25.15 -26.96
CA ASP A 67 -28.48 24.41 -28.03
C ASP A 67 -27.58 23.29 -27.49
N PHE A 68 -27.75 22.94 -26.21
CA PHE A 68 -26.92 21.98 -25.47
C PHE A 68 -25.42 22.34 -25.48
N GLN A 69 -25.06 23.62 -25.61
CA GLN A 69 -23.68 24.05 -25.45
C GLN A 69 -23.35 24.18 -23.96
N PRO A 70 -22.27 23.55 -23.48
CA PRO A 70 -21.91 23.60 -22.07
C PRO A 70 -21.21 24.90 -21.70
N LYS A 71 -21.48 25.39 -20.49
CA LYS A 71 -20.82 26.51 -19.85
C LYS A 71 -20.39 26.10 -18.44
N VAL A 72 -19.09 26.22 -18.17
CA VAL A 72 -18.54 25.99 -16.82
C VAL A 72 -19.00 27.14 -15.92
N ALA A 73 -19.61 26.81 -14.78
CA ALA A 73 -20.24 27.74 -13.86
C ALA A 73 -19.81 27.47 -12.41
N ASP A 74 -20.18 28.39 -11.51
CA ASP A 74 -19.88 28.33 -10.07
C ASP A 74 -18.38 28.38 -9.72
N PHE A 75 -17.80 29.57 -9.89
CA PHE A 75 -16.42 29.89 -9.53
C PHE A 75 -16.25 30.23 -8.03
N SER A 76 -17.21 29.91 -7.17
CA SER A 76 -17.17 30.26 -5.73
C SER A 76 -15.97 29.66 -5.00
N LEU A 77 -15.44 28.54 -5.51
CA LEU A 77 -14.26 27.87 -5.00
C LEU A 77 -13.02 28.09 -5.88
N ALA A 78 -13.12 28.89 -6.95
CA ALA A 78 -12.02 29.11 -7.88
C ALA A 78 -10.85 29.81 -7.19
N TYR A 79 -9.64 29.44 -7.61
CA TYR A 79 -8.40 29.92 -7.01
C TYR A 79 -7.44 30.42 -8.08
N PHE A 80 -6.88 31.61 -7.87
CA PHE A 80 -5.89 32.22 -8.75
C PHE A 80 -4.49 31.85 -8.27
N LEU A 81 -3.72 31.11 -9.07
CA LEU A 81 -2.34 30.80 -8.76
C LEU A 81 -1.46 32.04 -9.00
N PRO A 82 -0.69 32.51 -7.99
CA PRO A 82 0.16 33.68 -8.13
C PRO A 82 1.23 33.46 -9.22
N ASN A 83 1.54 34.51 -10.00
CA ASN A 83 2.53 34.51 -11.09
C ASN A 83 3.98 34.46 -10.58
N ALA A 84 4.29 33.58 -9.63
CA ALA A 84 5.66 33.27 -9.22
C ALA A 84 6.13 32.05 -10.02
N SER A 85 7.28 32.18 -10.70
CA SER A 85 7.85 31.22 -11.65
C SER A 85 8.03 29.79 -11.14
N ASN A 86 7.87 29.56 -9.83
CA ASN A 86 8.13 28.29 -9.14
C ASN A 86 6.90 27.70 -8.40
N VAL A 87 5.70 28.28 -8.51
CA VAL A 87 4.50 27.80 -7.78
C VAL A 87 3.51 27.11 -8.72
N ASN A 88 3.61 25.79 -8.82
CA ASN A 88 2.69 24.96 -9.63
C ASN A 88 1.53 24.35 -8.81
N HIS A 89 1.45 24.65 -7.50
CA HIS A 89 0.41 24.16 -6.60
C HIS A 89 0.39 24.91 -5.26
N ILE A 90 -0.74 24.86 -4.55
CA ILE A 90 -0.87 25.34 -3.16
C ILE A 90 -1.71 24.36 -2.35
N THR A 91 -1.36 24.09 -1.09
CA THR A 91 -2.10 23.22 -0.17
C THR A 91 -3.28 23.99 0.46
N SER A 92 -4.49 23.41 0.46
CA SER A 92 -5.67 24.03 1.09
C SER A 92 -6.63 22.99 1.70
N ILE A 93 -7.46 23.43 2.65
CA ILE A 93 -8.50 22.61 3.30
C ILE A 93 -9.51 22.10 2.24
N LEU A 94 -9.93 20.84 2.39
CA LEU A 94 -10.89 20.15 1.51
C LEU A 94 -12.15 21.00 1.25
N ARG A 95 -12.44 21.33 -0.01
CA ARG A 95 -13.70 21.92 -0.46
C ARG A 95 -14.10 21.28 -1.79
N GLY A 96 -15.30 20.71 -1.86
CA GLY A 96 -15.83 19.99 -3.04
C GLY A 96 -16.77 18.85 -2.66
N THR A 97 -17.62 18.40 -3.59
CA THR A 97 -18.56 17.28 -3.36
C THR A 97 -17.82 15.93 -3.41
N ASN A 98 -17.98 15.09 -2.37
CA ASN A 98 -17.15 13.95 -1.94
C ASN A 98 -16.55 13.03 -3.03
N VAL A 99 -17.21 12.79 -4.18
CA VAL A 99 -16.71 11.89 -5.24
C VAL A 99 -15.83 12.61 -6.29
N TYR A 100 -16.01 13.92 -6.47
CA TYR A 100 -15.26 14.72 -7.44
C TYR A 100 -13.94 15.26 -6.89
N ALA A 101 -13.70 15.12 -5.59
CA ALA A 101 -12.47 15.53 -4.94
C ALA A 101 -11.33 14.53 -5.22
N ASP A 102 -10.17 15.06 -5.60
CA ASP A 102 -8.96 14.27 -5.87
C ASP A 102 -8.46 13.54 -4.61
N PRO A 103 -8.41 12.19 -4.58
CA PRO A 103 -8.18 11.41 -3.36
C PRO A 103 -6.72 11.33 -2.91
N GLU A 104 -5.76 11.88 -3.68
CA GLU A 104 -4.33 11.63 -3.49
C GLU A 104 -3.74 12.16 -2.15
N TYR A 105 -4.47 12.98 -1.39
CA TYR A 105 -3.89 13.68 -0.22
C TYR A 105 -4.74 13.69 1.06
N GLY A 106 -5.77 12.83 1.18
CA GLY A 106 -6.57 12.74 2.41
C GLY A 106 -7.30 14.05 2.75
N ASP A 107 -7.16 14.56 3.98
CA ASP A 107 -7.86 15.76 4.48
C ASP A 107 -7.33 17.10 3.92
N ILE A 108 -6.26 17.09 3.10
CA ILE A 108 -5.62 18.29 2.56
C ILE A 108 -5.55 18.20 1.03
N GLN A 109 -6.09 19.18 0.30
CA GLN A 109 -6.05 19.18 -1.17
C GLN A 109 -4.88 20.01 -1.70
N ARG A 110 -4.03 19.40 -2.54
CA ARG A 110 -3.05 20.12 -3.37
C ARG A 110 -3.78 20.71 -4.58
N VAL A 111 -4.06 22.02 -4.53
CA VAL A 111 -4.75 22.75 -5.60
C VAL A 111 -3.81 22.89 -6.80
N SER A 112 -4.19 22.31 -7.93
CA SER A 112 -3.47 22.42 -9.20
C SER A 112 -4.42 22.17 -10.37
N GLU A 113 -4.02 22.43 -11.62
CA GLU A 113 -4.85 22.03 -12.78
C GLU A 113 -5.21 20.54 -12.79
N LYS A 114 -4.40 19.69 -12.13
CA LYS A 114 -4.59 18.24 -12.09
C LYS A 114 -5.76 17.81 -11.20
N SER A 115 -6.18 18.65 -10.24
CA SER A 115 -7.39 18.39 -9.48
C SER A 115 -8.63 18.62 -10.33
N ASP A 116 -8.66 19.69 -11.14
CA ASP A 116 -9.77 19.94 -12.09
C ASP A 116 -9.84 18.81 -13.14
N VAL A 117 -8.69 18.32 -13.60
CA VAL A 117 -8.61 17.17 -14.53
C VAL A 117 -9.25 15.93 -13.92
N TYR A 118 -8.98 15.61 -12.65
CA TYR A 118 -9.62 14.46 -11.98
C TYR A 118 -11.13 14.62 -11.91
N SER A 119 -11.60 15.77 -11.43
CA SER A 119 -13.02 16.08 -11.30
C SER A 119 -13.74 16.03 -12.65
N PHE A 120 -13.10 16.54 -13.71
CA PHE A 120 -13.59 16.41 -15.09
C PHE A 120 -13.63 14.96 -15.56
N GLY A 121 -12.66 14.12 -15.17
CA GLY A 121 -12.67 12.69 -15.42
C GLY A 121 -13.90 11.98 -14.85
N VAL A 122 -14.39 12.40 -13.68
CA VAL A 122 -15.66 11.88 -13.11
C VAL A 122 -16.86 12.31 -13.94
N VAL A 123 -16.88 13.56 -14.44
CA VAL A 123 -17.92 14.03 -15.37
C VAL A 123 -17.95 13.19 -16.64
N LEU A 124 -16.78 12.83 -17.19
CA LEU A 124 -16.71 11.93 -18.34
C LEU A 124 -17.31 10.55 -18.02
N LEU A 125 -17.09 10.00 -16.82
CA LEU A 125 -17.72 8.75 -16.40
C LEU A 125 -19.25 8.86 -16.35
N GLU A 126 -19.81 9.98 -15.89
CA GLU A 126 -21.26 10.20 -15.94
C GLU A 126 -21.78 10.25 -17.38
N LEU A 127 -21.09 10.93 -18.29
CA LEU A 127 -21.46 10.99 -19.71
C LEU A 127 -21.40 9.61 -20.38
N ILE A 128 -20.40 8.79 -20.06
CA ILE A 128 -20.25 7.42 -20.60
C ILE A 128 -21.34 6.50 -20.07
N THR A 129 -21.56 6.50 -18.76
CA THR A 129 -22.32 5.45 -18.07
C THR A 129 -23.79 5.81 -17.85
N GLY A 130 -24.15 7.10 -17.92
CA GLY A 130 -25.46 7.61 -17.53
C GLY A 130 -25.79 7.43 -16.04
N ARG A 131 -24.81 6.99 -15.23
CA ARG A 131 -24.96 6.76 -13.78
C ARG A 131 -24.68 8.02 -12.99
N ARG A 132 -25.24 8.07 -11.78
CA ARG A 132 -24.90 9.10 -10.79
C ARG A 132 -23.56 8.76 -10.12
N PRO A 133 -22.79 9.77 -9.67
CA PRO A 133 -21.54 9.54 -8.95
C PRO A 133 -21.68 8.71 -7.66
N MET A 134 -22.85 8.79 -6.99
CA MET A 134 -23.26 7.94 -5.88
C MET A 134 -24.66 7.38 -6.11
N GLU A 135 -24.83 6.05 -5.98
CA GLU A 135 -26.14 5.42 -5.84
C GLU A 135 -26.56 5.40 -4.37
N LEU A 136 -27.69 6.02 -4.04
CA LEU A 136 -28.35 5.83 -2.74
C LEU A 136 -28.95 4.42 -2.73
N ILE A 137 -28.51 3.57 -1.80
CA ILE A 137 -29.08 2.24 -1.60
C ILE A 137 -30.51 2.40 -1.08
N THR A 138 -31.49 2.39 -1.98
CA THR A 138 -32.90 2.20 -1.62
C THR A 138 -33.27 0.74 -1.87
N GLY A 139 -33.23 -0.07 -0.80
CA GLY A 139 -33.91 -1.36 -0.75
C GLY A 139 -33.01 -2.59 -0.70
N ARG A 140 -32.91 -3.15 0.52
CA ARG A 140 -32.52 -4.54 0.89
C ARG A 140 -31.07 -4.97 0.63
N ARG A 141 -30.21 -4.66 1.61
CA ARG A 141 -29.43 -5.61 2.45
C ARG A 141 -28.75 -4.79 3.58
N PRO A 142 -28.78 -5.22 4.85
CA PRO A 142 -28.00 -4.57 5.89
C PRO A 142 -26.62 -5.25 6.05
N MET A 143 -25.57 -4.42 6.06
CA MET A 143 -24.17 -4.66 6.48
C MET A 143 -23.04 -4.49 5.44
N ASP A 144 -23.09 -3.41 4.65
CA ASP A 144 -21.93 -2.88 3.92
C ASP A 144 -22.04 -1.35 3.94
N LYS A 145 -21.36 -0.65 4.86
CA LYS A 145 -21.43 0.83 4.99
C LYS A 145 -20.47 1.57 4.03
N GLN A 146 -20.33 1.10 2.79
CA GLN A 146 -19.75 1.89 1.69
C GLN A 146 -20.64 1.72 0.46
N GLY A 147 -21.35 2.77 0.05
CA GLY A 147 -21.98 2.79 -1.27
C GLY A 147 -20.90 2.72 -2.36
N ASP A 148 -21.09 1.90 -3.39
CA ASP A 148 -20.18 1.83 -4.53
C ASP A 148 -20.20 3.14 -5.32
N THR A 149 -19.06 3.82 -5.40
CA THR A 149 -18.90 5.02 -6.23
C THR A 149 -18.81 4.65 -7.70
N ILE A 150 -19.21 5.56 -8.60
CA ILE A 150 -19.06 5.38 -10.06
C ILE A 150 -17.60 5.04 -10.44
N ILE A 151 -16.63 5.57 -9.70
CA ILE A 151 -15.20 5.36 -9.89
C ILE A 151 -14.83 3.90 -9.60
N ASN A 152 -15.21 3.38 -8.43
CA ASN A 152 -14.89 2.00 -8.05
C ASN A 152 -15.61 1.01 -8.97
N TRP A 153 -16.87 1.30 -9.28
CA TRP A 153 -17.68 0.49 -10.18
C TRP A 153 -17.11 0.45 -11.62
N ALA A 154 -16.65 1.58 -12.16
CA ALA A 154 -16.18 1.68 -13.54
C ALA A 154 -14.76 1.12 -13.75
N ARG A 155 -13.91 1.07 -12.72
CA ARG A 155 -12.48 0.72 -12.85
C ARG A 155 -12.23 -0.57 -13.64
N TYR A 156 -12.79 -1.68 -13.19
CA TYR A 156 -12.60 -3.00 -13.83
C TYR A 156 -13.22 -3.06 -15.23
N ARG A 157 -14.38 -2.41 -15.42
CA ARG A 157 -15.12 -2.39 -16.68
C ARG A 157 -14.36 -1.62 -17.76
N ILE A 158 -13.78 -0.48 -17.40
CA ILE A 158 -12.91 0.28 -18.29
C ILE A 158 -11.69 -0.56 -18.68
N GLY A 159 -11.10 -1.29 -17.73
CA GLY A 159 -10.03 -2.24 -18.03
C GLY A 159 -10.40 -3.24 -19.12
N ARG A 160 -11.61 -3.81 -19.10
CA ARG A 160 -12.11 -4.72 -20.14
C ARG A 160 -12.33 -4.04 -21.49
N VAL A 161 -12.84 -2.81 -21.50
CA VAL A 161 -12.98 -2.03 -22.75
C VAL A 161 -11.61 -1.76 -23.38
N LEU A 162 -10.65 -1.29 -22.60
CA LEU A 162 -9.34 -0.88 -23.11
C LEU A 162 -8.47 -2.07 -23.55
N GLU A 163 -8.74 -3.28 -23.07
CA GLU A 163 -8.01 -4.50 -23.47
C GLU A 163 -8.73 -5.26 -24.60
N ASN A 164 -10.05 -5.43 -24.49
CA ASN A 164 -10.81 -6.37 -25.30
C ASN A 164 -11.97 -5.71 -26.09
N SER A 165 -12.13 -4.39 -26.01
CA SER A 165 -13.24 -3.66 -26.65
C SER A 165 -14.64 -4.12 -26.17
N GLU A 166 -14.77 -4.50 -24.90
CA GLU A 166 -16.02 -5.00 -24.31
C GLU A 166 -16.86 -3.89 -23.64
N TYR A 167 -17.75 -3.23 -24.39
CA TYR A 167 -18.51 -2.04 -23.93
C TYR A 167 -19.78 -2.30 -23.09
N ASN A 168 -20.35 -3.50 -23.18
CA ASN A 168 -21.73 -3.82 -22.73
C ASN A 168 -22.01 -3.55 -21.24
N ASP A 169 -20.98 -3.61 -20.39
CA ASP A 169 -21.15 -3.45 -18.94
C ASP A 169 -20.82 -2.03 -18.44
N LEU A 170 -20.32 -1.15 -19.30
CA LEU A 170 -19.86 0.20 -18.96
C LEU A 170 -20.78 1.29 -19.51
N VAL A 171 -21.15 1.20 -20.79
CA VAL A 171 -21.85 2.28 -21.50
C VAL A 171 -23.31 2.36 -21.07
N ASP A 172 -23.85 3.58 -21.01
CA ASP A 172 -25.25 3.84 -20.71
C ASP A 172 -26.18 2.98 -21.58
N PRO A 173 -26.95 2.04 -20.99
CA PRO A 173 -27.83 1.16 -21.75
C PRO A 173 -28.94 1.93 -22.48
N LYS A 174 -29.25 3.17 -22.06
CA LYS A 174 -30.25 4.02 -22.73
C LYS A 174 -29.78 4.51 -24.09
N LEU A 175 -28.48 4.47 -24.38
CA LEU A 175 -27.97 4.76 -25.72
C LEU A 175 -28.29 3.64 -26.71
N GLN A 176 -28.64 2.43 -26.26
CA GLN A 176 -28.99 1.29 -27.13
C GLN A 176 -27.97 1.03 -28.25
N GLN A 177 -26.67 1.18 -27.95
CA GLN A 177 -25.56 1.08 -28.92
C GLN A 177 -25.55 2.15 -30.03
N ALA A 178 -26.36 3.21 -29.91
CA ALA A 178 -26.31 4.38 -30.80
C ALA A 178 -25.18 5.35 -30.39
N TYR A 179 -23.93 4.92 -30.58
CA TYR A 179 -22.73 5.74 -30.39
C TYR A 179 -21.62 5.29 -31.34
N ASP A 180 -20.68 6.18 -31.64
CA ASP A 180 -19.46 5.82 -32.37
C ASP A 180 -18.45 5.17 -31.40
N GLU A 181 -18.02 3.95 -31.69
CA GLU A 181 -17.12 3.19 -30.80
C GLU A 181 -15.74 3.84 -30.66
N ALA A 182 -15.22 4.46 -31.72
CA ALA A 182 -13.92 5.11 -31.67
C ALA A 182 -13.98 6.39 -30.83
N GLU A 183 -15.07 7.15 -30.92
CA GLU A 183 -15.37 8.28 -30.05
C GLU A 183 -15.54 7.85 -28.59
N MET A 184 -16.29 6.77 -28.36
CA MET A 184 -16.52 6.19 -27.04
C MET A 184 -15.21 5.76 -26.39
N LEU A 185 -14.36 5.06 -27.13
CA LEU A 185 -13.04 4.62 -26.67
C LEU A 185 -12.15 5.80 -26.26
N ARG A 186 -12.17 6.90 -27.03
CA ARG A 186 -11.41 8.12 -26.70
C ARG A 186 -11.93 8.75 -25.41
N MET A 187 -13.25 8.86 -25.24
CA MET A 187 -13.85 9.40 -24.01
C MET A 187 -13.54 8.52 -22.79
N ILE A 188 -13.67 7.19 -22.92
CA ILE A 188 -13.31 6.22 -21.86
C ILE A 188 -11.83 6.34 -21.48
N THR A 189 -10.95 6.47 -22.47
CA THR A 189 -9.51 6.61 -22.23
C THR A 189 -9.20 7.92 -21.50
N CYS A 190 -9.82 9.04 -21.91
CA CYS A 190 -9.68 10.32 -21.22
C CYS A 190 -10.19 10.27 -19.78
N ALA A 191 -11.35 9.65 -19.53
CA ALA A 191 -11.89 9.46 -18.19
C ALA A 191 -10.91 8.67 -17.32
N ALA A 192 -10.41 7.54 -17.83
CA ALA A 192 -9.51 6.68 -17.08
C ALA A 192 -8.14 7.32 -16.80
N ALA A 193 -7.57 8.02 -17.79
CA ALA A 193 -6.30 8.71 -17.64
C ALA A 193 -6.39 9.88 -16.63
N SER A 194 -7.58 10.45 -16.48
CA SER A 194 -7.86 11.54 -15.55
C SER A 194 -8.13 11.04 -14.13
N VAL A 195 -8.83 9.91 -13.97
CA VAL A 195 -9.28 9.42 -12.64
C VAL A 195 -8.27 8.47 -11.98
N TYR A 196 -7.61 7.59 -12.73
CA TYR A 196 -6.84 6.49 -12.14
C TYR A 196 -5.32 6.68 -12.19
N LYS A 197 -4.81 7.65 -12.95
CA LYS A 197 -3.38 7.97 -12.94
C LYS A 197 -3.07 8.86 -11.73
N PRO A 198 -1.85 8.74 -11.15
CA PRO A 198 -1.35 9.69 -10.16
C PRO A 198 -1.42 11.12 -10.72
N SER A 199 -1.70 12.11 -9.87
CA SER A 199 -1.92 13.52 -10.22
C SER A 199 -0.83 14.08 -11.14
N ARG A 200 0.44 13.81 -10.82
CA ARG A 200 1.60 14.23 -11.65
C ARG A 200 1.63 13.62 -13.06
N SER A 201 0.94 12.51 -13.26
CA SER A 201 0.94 11.73 -14.51
C SER A 201 -0.37 11.88 -15.31
N ARG A 202 -1.38 12.58 -14.77
CA ARG A 202 -2.62 12.85 -15.50
C ARG A 202 -2.31 13.77 -16.70
N PRO A 203 -3.05 13.65 -17.81
CA PRO A 203 -2.89 14.58 -18.94
C PRO A 203 -3.26 16.01 -18.54
N ILE A 204 -2.83 17.00 -19.33
CA ILE A 204 -3.37 18.37 -19.26
C ILE A 204 -4.63 18.48 -20.13
N MET A 205 -5.48 19.51 -19.92
CA MET A 205 -6.72 19.69 -20.68
C MET A 205 -6.49 19.75 -22.19
N LYS A 206 -5.39 20.35 -22.66
CA LYS A 206 -5.00 20.34 -24.08
C LYS A 206 -4.87 18.93 -24.65
N GLN A 207 -4.19 18.02 -23.93
CA GLN A 207 -4.04 16.63 -24.36
C GLN A 207 -5.37 15.88 -24.34
N ILE A 208 -6.23 16.17 -23.35
CA ILE A 208 -7.59 15.59 -23.29
C ILE A 208 -8.41 16.01 -24.51
N ILE A 209 -8.39 17.31 -24.87
CA ILE A 209 -9.10 17.84 -26.04
C ILE A 209 -8.59 17.18 -27.33
N GLU A 210 -7.26 17.16 -27.52
CA GLU A 210 -6.66 16.55 -28.72
C GLU A 210 -7.04 15.06 -28.85
N VAL A 211 -7.16 14.32 -27.76
CA VAL A 211 -7.63 12.92 -27.79
C VAL A 211 -9.14 12.84 -28.06
N LEU A 212 -9.98 13.65 -27.40
CA LEU A 212 -11.44 13.63 -27.64
C LEU A 212 -11.78 13.96 -29.10
N GLU A 213 -11.13 14.97 -29.68
CA GLU A 213 -11.30 15.38 -31.08
C GLU A 213 -10.70 14.39 -32.09
N GLY A 214 -9.93 13.40 -31.64
CA GLY A 214 -9.27 12.42 -32.53
C GLY A 214 -7.96 12.91 -33.17
N ASN A 215 -7.50 14.11 -32.81
CA ASN A 215 -6.24 14.70 -33.29
C ASN A 215 -4.99 14.06 -32.65
N MET A 216 -5.15 13.43 -31.49
CA MET A 216 -4.10 12.69 -30.79
C MET A 216 -4.54 11.25 -30.53
N SER A 217 -3.62 10.29 -30.76
CA SER A 217 -3.83 8.90 -30.34
C SER A 217 -4.01 8.80 -28.82
N HIS A 218 -5.10 8.13 -28.41
CA HIS A 218 -5.43 7.86 -27.01
C HIS A 218 -4.32 7.09 -26.27
N MET A 219 -3.48 6.33 -26.99
CA MET A 219 -2.33 5.61 -26.44
C MET A 219 -1.22 6.53 -25.88
N LYS A 220 -1.21 7.83 -26.25
CA LYS A 220 -0.26 8.80 -25.70
C LYS A 220 -0.57 9.17 -24.25
N ILE A 221 -1.85 9.14 -23.85
CA ILE A 221 -2.27 9.48 -22.47
C ILE A 221 -2.49 8.24 -21.60
N MET A 222 -2.77 7.08 -22.22
CA MET A 222 -2.98 5.80 -21.55
C MET A 222 -2.16 4.70 -22.24
N LYS A 223 -1.11 4.23 -21.58
CA LYS A 223 -0.25 3.15 -22.11
C LYS A 223 -0.77 1.79 -21.68
N ARG A 224 -0.36 0.72 -22.38
CA ARG A 224 -0.73 -0.67 -22.03
C ARG A 224 -0.53 -1.00 -20.54
N LYS A 225 0.62 -0.64 -19.97
CA LYS A 225 0.91 -0.79 -18.54
C LYS A 225 -0.09 -0.11 -17.59
N ASP A 226 -0.64 1.03 -18.03
CA ASP A 226 -1.61 1.78 -17.25
C ASP A 226 -2.97 1.03 -17.27
N VAL A 227 -3.32 0.39 -18.39
CA VAL A 227 -4.52 -0.47 -18.55
C VAL A 227 -4.42 -1.75 -17.72
N GLU A 228 -3.26 -2.40 -17.74
CA GLU A 228 -2.98 -3.59 -16.93
C GLU A 228 -3.21 -3.27 -15.43
N THR A 229 -2.78 -2.09 -14.97
CA THR A 229 -3.02 -1.61 -13.60
C THR A 229 -4.53 -1.49 -13.26
N LEU A 230 -5.38 -1.08 -14.20
CA LEU A 230 -6.83 -0.95 -14.00
C LEU A 230 -7.54 -2.30 -13.80
N GLN A 231 -7.04 -3.35 -14.45
CA GLN A 231 -7.56 -4.70 -14.34
C GLN A 231 -7.01 -5.46 -13.12
N GLY A 232 -6.18 -4.81 -12.29
CA GLY A 232 -5.46 -5.49 -11.20
C GLY A 232 -4.31 -6.39 -11.70
N ARG A 233 -3.97 -6.31 -12.99
CA ARG A 233 -2.77 -6.94 -13.58
C ARG A 233 -1.64 -5.93 -13.47
N ALA A 234 -1.02 -5.75 -12.31
CA ALA A 234 0.14 -4.87 -12.22
C ALA A 234 1.26 -5.34 -13.15
N THR A 235 1.88 -4.43 -13.92
CA THR A 235 3.19 -4.66 -14.56
C THR A 235 4.16 -5.18 -13.49
N THR A 236 4.74 -6.35 -13.78
CA THR A 236 5.31 -7.30 -12.80
C THR A 236 4.30 -7.65 -11.71
N ASN A 237 3.69 -8.83 -11.81
CA ASN A 237 2.78 -9.34 -10.80
C ASN A 237 3.48 -9.22 -9.44
N LEU A 238 3.00 -8.36 -8.54
CA LEU A 238 3.62 -8.20 -7.21
C LEU A 238 3.64 -9.55 -6.50
N GLU A 239 2.65 -10.41 -6.74
CA GLU A 239 2.69 -11.82 -6.32
C GLU A 239 3.88 -12.58 -6.93
N SER A 240 4.24 -12.38 -8.20
CA SER A 240 5.42 -13.02 -8.81
C SER A 240 6.75 -12.45 -8.30
N VAL A 241 6.84 -11.13 -8.13
CA VAL A 241 8.04 -10.46 -7.55
C VAL A 241 8.30 -10.97 -6.13
N LEU A 242 7.23 -11.05 -5.34
CA LEU A 242 7.27 -11.54 -3.97
C LEU A 242 7.33 -13.08 -3.90
N GLY A 243 7.10 -13.79 -5.00
CA GLY A 243 7.11 -15.25 -5.06
C GLY A 243 5.98 -15.89 -4.26
N VAL A 244 4.80 -15.26 -4.28
CA VAL A 244 3.57 -15.75 -3.65
C VAL A 244 3.05 -16.93 -4.47
N GLU A 245 3.19 -18.12 -3.93
CA GLU A 245 2.49 -19.30 -4.43
C GLU A 245 1.06 -19.28 -3.87
N ARG A 246 0.05 -19.35 -4.75
CA ARG A 246 -1.34 -19.49 -4.33
C ARG A 246 -1.50 -20.87 -3.70
N ILE A 247 -1.52 -20.92 -2.38
CA ILE A 247 -1.66 -22.19 -1.68
C ILE A 247 -3.08 -22.35 -1.17
N GLN A 248 -3.60 -23.55 -1.40
CA GLN A 248 -4.91 -23.99 -1.00
C GLN A 248 -5.04 -23.88 0.52
N ILE A 249 -5.98 -23.05 0.98
CA ILE A 249 -6.26 -22.85 2.40
C ILE A 249 -6.84 -24.17 2.93
N ALA A 250 -6.02 -24.96 3.62
CA ALA A 250 -6.50 -26.10 4.37
C ALA A 250 -7.20 -25.60 5.66
N PRO A 251 -8.34 -26.18 6.06
CA PRO A 251 -8.96 -25.85 7.34
C PRO A 251 -7.97 -26.16 8.48
N GLN A 252 -7.81 -25.19 9.39
CA GLN A 252 -6.89 -25.29 10.51
C GLN A 252 -7.33 -26.37 11.49
N LYS A 253 -6.39 -27.22 11.93
CA LYS A 253 -6.70 -28.33 12.83
C LYS A 253 -6.83 -27.82 14.26
N ILE A 254 -7.90 -28.25 14.94
CA ILE A 254 -8.07 -28.03 16.38
C ILE A 254 -7.48 -29.24 17.10
N PHE A 255 -6.49 -28.98 17.97
CA PHE A 255 -5.83 -30.00 18.77
C PHE A 255 -6.33 -29.95 20.22
N THR A 256 -6.35 -31.10 20.87
CA THR A 256 -6.59 -31.20 22.32
C THR A 256 -5.30 -30.97 23.10
N TYR A 257 -5.41 -30.48 24.34
CA TYR A 257 -4.25 -30.32 25.22
C TYR A 257 -3.51 -31.65 25.43
N LYS A 258 -4.25 -32.75 25.57
CA LYS A 258 -3.68 -34.09 25.80
C LYS A 258 -2.82 -34.56 24.63
N GLU A 259 -3.22 -34.29 23.39
CA GLU A 259 -2.43 -34.60 22.20
C GLU A 259 -1.11 -33.81 22.19
N LEU A 260 -1.18 -32.51 22.47
CA LEU A 260 0.01 -31.64 22.48
C LEU A 260 0.94 -31.94 23.66
N ALA A 261 0.39 -32.30 24.82
CA ALA A 261 1.16 -32.78 25.95
C ALA A 261 1.93 -34.07 25.59
N LYS A 262 1.27 -35.03 24.92
CA LYS A 262 1.95 -36.24 24.45
C LYS A 262 3.04 -35.91 23.42
N ALA A 263 2.74 -35.04 22.45
CA ALA A 263 3.67 -34.64 21.40
C ALA A 263 4.96 -33.98 21.93
N THR A 264 4.88 -33.29 23.08
CA THR A 264 5.99 -32.57 23.71
C THR A 264 6.65 -33.35 24.86
N GLY A 265 6.26 -34.59 25.11
CA GLY A 265 6.75 -35.35 26.27
C GLY A 265 6.37 -34.70 27.61
N GLY A 266 5.15 -34.17 27.70
CA GLY A 266 4.62 -33.49 28.88
C GLY A 266 5.10 -32.06 29.04
N PHE A 267 5.43 -31.35 27.95
CA PHE A 267 6.09 -30.05 27.99
C PHE A 267 7.42 -30.06 28.77
N SER A 268 8.21 -31.13 28.57
CA SER A 268 9.52 -31.29 29.20
C SER A 268 10.49 -30.17 28.77
N ASN A 269 11.33 -29.72 29.71
CA ASN A 269 12.41 -28.77 29.43
C ASN A 269 13.40 -29.29 28.38
N ALA A 270 13.52 -30.61 28.19
CA ALA A 270 14.33 -31.20 27.13
C ALA A 270 13.82 -30.83 25.72
N ASN A 271 12.54 -30.49 25.60
CA ASN A 271 11.90 -30.06 24.36
C ASN A 271 11.66 -28.54 24.31
N LEU A 272 12.06 -27.77 25.33
CA LEU A 272 11.94 -26.32 25.32
C LEU A 272 12.94 -25.73 24.32
N ILE A 273 12.44 -25.01 23.32
CA ILE A 273 13.27 -24.39 22.27
C ILE A 273 13.32 -22.87 22.38
N GLY A 274 12.44 -22.25 23.18
CA GLY A 274 12.48 -20.83 23.46
C GLY A 274 11.49 -20.40 24.53
N GLU A 275 11.81 -19.32 25.22
CA GLU A 275 10.93 -18.68 26.20
C GLU A 275 10.97 -17.15 26.03
N GLY A 276 9.81 -16.50 26.08
CA GLY A 276 9.69 -15.06 25.95
C GLY A 276 8.51 -14.46 26.71
N GLY A 277 8.22 -13.19 26.45
CA GLY A 277 7.13 -12.45 27.09
C GLY A 277 5.74 -13.04 26.84
N PHE A 278 5.56 -13.72 25.72
CA PHE A 278 4.27 -14.27 25.28
C PHE A 278 4.04 -15.74 25.67
N GLY A 279 5.09 -16.46 26.12
CA GLY A 279 4.97 -17.90 26.32
C GLY A 279 6.27 -18.68 26.22
N GLN A 280 6.12 -19.99 26.29
CA GLN A 280 7.17 -20.97 26.08
C GLN A 280 6.90 -21.71 24.77
N VAL A 281 7.94 -22.00 24.01
CA VAL A 281 7.87 -22.73 22.74
C VAL A 281 8.58 -24.06 22.90
N PHE A 282 7.87 -25.14 22.59
CA PHE A 282 8.37 -26.51 22.68
C PHE A 282 8.45 -27.16 21.31
N LYS A 283 9.48 -27.96 21.08
CA LYS A 283 9.52 -28.91 19.97
C LYS A 283 8.56 -30.06 20.29
N GLY A 284 7.74 -30.45 19.33
CA GLY A 284 6.84 -31.59 19.45
C GLY A 284 6.89 -32.49 18.23
N ILE A 285 6.48 -33.74 18.41
CA ILE A 285 6.28 -34.71 17.33
C ILE A 285 4.81 -35.14 17.38
N LEU A 286 4.05 -34.77 16.36
CA LEU A 286 2.64 -35.13 16.23
C LEU A 286 2.48 -36.64 15.93
N PRO A 287 1.29 -37.25 16.14
CA PRO A 287 1.08 -38.68 15.91
C PRO A 287 1.38 -39.17 14.49
N ASN A 288 1.31 -38.29 13.50
CA ASN A 288 1.66 -38.55 12.10
C ASN A 288 3.18 -38.47 11.83
N GLY A 289 4.01 -38.25 12.85
CA GLY A 289 5.46 -38.07 12.74
C GLY A 289 5.92 -36.66 12.37
N GLU A 290 5.00 -35.72 12.18
CA GLU A 290 5.32 -34.33 11.83
C GLU A 290 5.96 -33.60 13.01
N VAL A 291 7.13 -32.99 12.77
CA VAL A 291 7.84 -32.19 13.78
C VAL A 291 7.30 -30.77 13.78
N VAL A 292 6.88 -30.28 14.94
CA VAL A 292 6.19 -28.99 15.09
C VAL A 292 6.78 -28.14 16.21
N ALA A 293 6.55 -26.83 16.14
CA ALA A 293 6.78 -25.90 17.24
C ALA A 293 5.44 -25.59 17.93
N ILE A 294 5.37 -25.79 19.25
CA ILE A 294 4.15 -25.61 20.05
C ILE A 294 4.41 -24.46 21.02
N LYS A 295 3.81 -23.30 20.72
CA LYS A 295 3.85 -22.11 21.58
C LYS A 295 2.71 -22.20 22.60
N LYS A 296 3.07 -22.37 23.87
CA LYS A 296 2.17 -22.35 25.02
C LYS A 296 2.17 -20.94 25.61
N PHE A 297 1.02 -20.28 25.56
CA PHE A 297 0.86 -18.92 26.05
C PHE A 297 0.81 -18.90 27.58
N LYS A 298 1.33 -17.83 28.19
CA LYS A 298 1.24 -17.66 29.65
C LYS A 298 -0.22 -17.42 30.03
N SER A 299 -0.71 -18.15 31.03
CA SER A 299 -1.99 -17.85 31.67
C SER A 299 -1.73 -16.79 32.73
N SER A 300 -2.02 -15.53 32.43
CA SER A 300 -1.95 -14.45 33.42
C SER A 300 -3.32 -13.79 33.53
N PRO A 301 -3.86 -13.62 34.75
CA PRO A 301 -5.13 -12.91 34.95
C PRO A 301 -5.07 -11.43 34.55
N ASN A 302 -3.86 -10.87 34.34
CA ASN A 302 -3.64 -9.45 34.01
C ASN A 302 -2.94 -9.22 32.64
N GLN A 303 -2.63 -10.26 31.86
CA GLN A 303 -2.16 -10.05 30.47
C GLN A 303 -3.37 -9.97 29.55
N ASP A 304 -3.37 -8.94 28.69
CA ASP A 304 -4.34 -8.73 27.60
C ASP A 304 -4.78 -10.09 27.01
N GLU A 305 -6.06 -10.44 27.16
CA GLU A 305 -6.68 -11.61 26.51
C GLU A 305 -6.57 -11.56 24.97
N GLY A 306 -5.95 -10.53 24.39
CA GLY A 306 -5.87 -10.24 22.97
C GLY A 306 -4.72 -10.89 22.19
N ASP A 307 -3.60 -11.26 22.80
CA ASP A 307 -2.42 -11.71 22.03
C ASP A 307 -2.67 -13.07 21.33
N PHE A 308 -3.31 -14.04 22.00
CA PHE A 308 -3.64 -15.35 21.40
C PHE A 308 -4.71 -15.25 20.29
N PRO A 309 -5.87 -14.58 20.50
CA PRO A 309 -6.83 -14.38 19.43
C PRO A 309 -6.29 -13.56 18.25
N ALA A 310 -5.47 -12.53 18.51
CA ALA A 310 -4.88 -11.71 17.45
C ALA A 310 -3.88 -12.50 16.59
N GLU A 311 -3.02 -13.30 17.21
CA GLU A 311 -2.06 -14.15 16.50
C GLU A 311 -2.78 -15.18 15.62
N ILE A 312 -3.82 -15.85 16.15
CA ILE A 312 -4.64 -16.79 15.36
C ILE A 312 -5.38 -16.10 14.22
N THR A 313 -6.07 -14.99 14.48
CA THR A 313 -6.81 -14.25 13.44
C THR A 313 -5.88 -13.83 12.31
N THR A 314 -4.67 -13.37 12.63
CA THR A 314 -3.66 -12.98 11.65
C THR A 314 -3.13 -14.19 10.88
N LEU A 315 -2.67 -15.22 11.59
CA LEU A 315 -2.06 -16.42 11.01
C LEU A 315 -3.03 -17.25 10.17
N ASN A 316 -4.32 -17.21 10.47
CA ASN A 316 -5.36 -17.85 9.66
C ASN A 316 -5.51 -17.26 8.25
N ARG A 317 -5.03 -16.03 8.04
CA ARG A 317 -5.25 -15.26 6.80
C ARG A 317 -3.99 -15.11 5.95
N VAL A 318 -2.83 -15.44 6.51
CA VAL A 318 -1.54 -15.27 5.84
C VAL A 318 -1.01 -16.61 5.37
N TYR A 319 -0.61 -16.65 4.10
CA TYR A 319 0.06 -17.80 3.54
C TYR A 319 1.18 -17.32 2.62
N HIS A 320 2.42 -17.55 3.03
CA HIS A 320 3.57 -17.15 2.24
C HIS A 320 4.82 -17.95 2.64
N LYS A 321 5.68 -18.29 1.67
CA LYS A 321 6.88 -19.11 1.91
C LYS A 321 7.83 -18.54 2.96
N HIS A 322 7.91 -17.20 3.03
CA HIS A 322 8.76 -16.46 3.98
C HIS A 322 8.04 -16.05 5.27
N LEU A 323 6.89 -16.62 5.56
CA LEU A 323 6.21 -16.51 6.86
C LEU A 323 6.11 -17.90 7.48
N VAL A 324 6.17 -17.99 8.80
CA VAL A 324 5.95 -19.26 9.51
C VAL A 324 4.49 -19.69 9.36
N LYS A 325 4.31 -20.92 8.90
CA LYS A 325 3.01 -21.55 8.70
C LYS A 325 2.40 -21.98 10.03
N MET A 326 1.15 -21.58 10.24
CA MET A 326 0.28 -22.15 11.27
C MET A 326 -0.30 -23.49 10.82
N ILE A 327 -0.15 -24.51 11.67
CA ILE A 327 -0.67 -25.87 11.48
C ILE A 327 -2.02 -26.03 12.20
N GLY A 328 -2.19 -25.36 13.33
CA GLY A 328 -3.42 -25.39 14.10
C GLY A 328 -3.29 -24.72 15.46
N PHE A 329 -4.30 -24.89 16.30
CA PHE A 329 -4.33 -24.33 17.65
C PHE A 329 -5.06 -25.25 18.64
N CYS A 330 -4.87 -24.98 19.93
CA CYS A 330 -5.63 -25.57 21.03
C CYS A 330 -6.18 -24.43 21.89
N SER A 331 -7.48 -24.47 22.13
CA SER A 331 -8.17 -23.56 23.05
C SER A 331 -9.04 -24.38 24.01
N ASP A 332 -8.43 -24.85 25.11
CA ASP A 332 -9.08 -25.68 26.12
C ASP A 332 -8.98 -25.02 27.51
N LYS A 333 -10.08 -24.39 27.96
CA LYS A 333 -10.17 -23.66 29.25
C LYS A 333 -9.10 -22.57 29.41
N ALA A 334 -8.07 -22.78 30.22
CA ALA A 334 -6.94 -21.87 30.40
C ALA A 334 -5.74 -22.23 29.49
N ASN A 335 -5.78 -23.38 28.82
CA ASN A 335 -4.75 -23.82 27.91
C ASN A 335 -4.96 -23.18 26.54
N ARG A 336 -4.01 -22.34 26.16
CA ARG A 336 -3.95 -21.65 24.88
C ARG A 336 -2.62 -22.03 24.23
N LEU A 337 -2.68 -22.79 23.15
CA LEU A 337 -1.49 -23.25 22.44
C LEU A 337 -1.64 -23.03 20.94
N LEU A 338 -0.55 -22.62 20.30
CA LEU A 338 -0.44 -22.42 18.87
C LEU A 338 0.58 -23.41 18.31
N ILE A 339 0.22 -24.10 17.24
CA ILE A 339 1.05 -25.11 16.59
C ILE A 339 1.52 -24.54 15.25
N LEU A 340 2.83 -24.44 15.10
CA LEU A 340 3.53 -23.88 13.97
C LEU A 340 4.44 -24.95 13.35
N GLU A 341 4.83 -24.76 12.09
CA GLU A 341 5.91 -25.54 11.50
C GLU A 341 7.21 -25.37 12.31
N PHE A 342 7.98 -26.46 12.47
CA PHE A 342 9.26 -26.42 13.15
C PHE A 342 10.37 -25.99 12.19
N ILE A 343 11.13 -24.95 12.57
CA ILE A 343 12.20 -24.39 11.76
C ILE A 343 13.58 -24.73 12.37
N PRO A 344 14.39 -25.59 11.71
CA PRO A 344 15.49 -26.30 12.37
C PRO A 344 16.74 -25.47 12.66
N ASN A 345 17.05 -24.43 11.88
CA ASN A 345 18.28 -23.64 12.09
C ASN A 345 18.09 -22.47 13.09
N GLY A 346 16.91 -22.36 13.71
CA GLY A 346 16.63 -21.33 14.71
C GLY A 346 16.57 -19.92 14.12
N SER A 347 16.84 -18.90 14.93
CA SER A 347 16.71 -17.49 14.53
C SER A 347 17.93 -16.97 13.76
N LEU A 348 17.72 -15.93 12.94
CA LEU A 348 18.79 -15.16 12.32
C LEU A 348 19.75 -14.62 13.38
N ARG A 349 19.21 -14.14 14.50
CA ARG A 349 20.03 -13.61 15.58
C ARG A 349 21.02 -14.63 16.13
N TYR A 350 20.56 -15.87 16.32
CA TYR A 350 21.44 -16.98 16.70
C TYR A 350 22.53 -17.15 15.64
N ASN A 351 22.17 -17.24 14.36
CA ASN A 351 23.12 -17.49 13.28
C ASN A 351 24.12 -16.34 12.99
N LEU A 352 23.83 -15.10 13.38
CA LEU A 352 24.78 -13.97 13.31
C LEU A 352 25.80 -13.94 14.45
N ASN A 353 25.45 -14.51 15.62
CA ASN A 353 26.20 -14.32 16.86
C ASN A 353 26.81 -15.61 17.42
N ARG A 354 26.79 -16.71 16.67
CA ARG A 354 27.42 -17.96 17.10
C ARG A 354 28.94 -17.81 17.18
N GLU A 355 29.47 -18.13 18.36
CA GLU A 355 30.91 -18.23 18.60
C GLU A 355 31.49 -19.58 18.13
N ASP A 356 30.63 -20.59 17.95
CA ASP A 356 30.99 -22.00 17.77
C ASP A 356 30.83 -22.53 16.33
N LYS A 357 30.42 -21.69 15.36
CA LYS A 357 30.20 -22.10 13.97
C LYS A 357 30.69 -21.10 12.94
N VAL A 358 30.82 -21.61 11.71
CA VAL A 358 30.91 -20.83 10.48
C VAL A 358 29.77 -19.82 10.45
N ILE A 359 30.15 -18.55 10.40
CA ILE A 359 29.23 -17.42 10.30
C ILE A 359 28.55 -17.47 8.94
N ILE A 360 27.28 -17.07 8.88
CA ILE A 360 26.56 -17.00 7.60
C ILE A 360 27.28 -16.06 6.63
N ASP A 361 27.58 -16.61 5.45
CA ASP A 361 28.28 -15.91 4.39
C ASP A 361 27.42 -14.80 3.76
N TRP A 362 28.06 -13.96 2.94
CA TRP A 362 27.38 -12.84 2.32
C TRP A 362 26.20 -13.24 1.40
N PRO A 363 26.33 -14.25 0.52
CA PRO A 363 25.20 -14.74 -0.27
C PRO A 363 23.99 -15.16 0.58
N THR A 364 24.23 -15.85 1.71
CA THR A 364 23.17 -16.23 2.64
C THR A 364 22.54 -15.00 3.31
N ARG A 365 23.33 -13.99 3.69
CA ARG A 365 22.80 -12.73 4.24
C ARG A 365 21.91 -11.98 3.24
N MET A 366 22.32 -11.91 1.97
CA MET A 366 21.51 -11.33 0.89
C MET A 366 20.21 -12.11 0.68
N LYS A 367 20.28 -13.45 0.66
CA LYS A 367 19.11 -14.33 0.57
C LYS A 367 18.11 -14.08 1.71
N ILE A 368 18.62 -13.97 2.94
CA ILE A 368 17.80 -13.68 4.13
C ILE A 368 17.15 -12.29 4.01
N ALA A 369 17.92 -11.26 3.66
CA ALA A 369 17.40 -9.90 3.47
C ALA A 369 16.25 -9.88 2.45
N ILE A 370 16.46 -10.48 1.26
CA ILE A 370 15.47 -10.51 0.19
C ILE A 370 14.23 -11.30 0.61
N GLY A 371 14.39 -12.51 1.17
CA GLY A 371 13.26 -13.33 1.56
C GLY A 371 12.42 -12.72 2.69
N SER A 372 13.06 -12.16 3.71
CA SER A 372 12.37 -11.41 4.78
C SER A 372 11.64 -10.18 4.23
N ALA A 373 12.27 -9.40 3.33
CA ALA A 373 11.60 -8.28 2.67
C ALA A 373 10.36 -8.76 1.88
N LYS A 374 10.45 -9.89 1.16
CA LYS A 374 9.30 -10.45 0.45
C LYS A 374 8.15 -10.84 1.37
N GLY A 375 8.45 -11.49 2.50
CA GLY A 375 7.46 -11.83 3.52
C GLY A 375 6.78 -10.60 4.11
N LEU A 376 7.55 -9.54 4.37
CA LEU A 376 7.00 -8.30 4.93
C LEU A 376 6.19 -7.49 3.90
N ALA A 377 6.63 -7.42 2.65
CA ALA A 377 5.86 -6.82 1.57
C ALA A 377 4.52 -7.53 1.34
N TYR A 378 4.47 -8.87 1.47
CA TYR A 378 3.20 -9.60 1.41
C TYR A 378 2.21 -9.10 2.48
N LEU A 379 2.65 -8.93 3.73
CA LEU A 379 1.80 -8.42 4.81
C LEU A 379 1.33 -6.97 4.57
N HIS A 380 2.21 -6.13 4.01
CA HIS A 380 1.96 -4.69 3.85
C HIS A 380 1.20 -4.32 2.59
N GLU A 381 1.39 -5.09 1.51
CA GLU A 381 1.01 -4.67 0.16
C GLU A 381 0.08 -5.68 -0.53
N ILE A 382 -0.01 -6.92 -0.06
CA ILE A 382 -0.90 -7.96 -0.60
C ILE A 382 -2.08 -8.25 0.33
N CYS A 383 -1.85 -8.34 1.64
CA CYS A 383 -2.94 -8.58 2.60
C CYS A 383 -3.95 -7.43 2.63
N ASN A 384 -5.25 -7.76 2.65
CA ASN A 384 -6.34 -6.81 2.81
C ASN A 384 -7.31 -7.29 3.92
N PRO A 385 -7.44 -6.55 5.05
CA PRO A 385 -6.74 -5.31 5.36
C PRO A 385 -5.23 -5.54 5.54
N LYS A 386 -4.46 -4.45 5.45
CA LYS A 386 -3.01 -4.47 5.62
C LYS A 386 -2.67 -5.04 7.01
N ILE A 387 -1.63 -5.85 7.12
CA ILE A 387 -1.16 -6.39 8.40
C ILE A 387 0.16 -5.72 8.77
N ILE A 388 0.21 -5.06 9.92
CA ILE A 388 1.44 -4.51 10.51
C ILE A 388 1.95 -5.53 11.53
N HIS A 389 3.15 -6.06 11.34
CA HIS A 389 3.74 -7.09 12.20
C HIS A 389 4.10 -6.54 13.59
N ARG A 390 4.65 -5.32 13.67
CA ARG A 390 5.03 -4.58 14.89
C ARG A 390 6.14 -5.20 15.75
N GLY A 391 6.64 -6.36 15.35
CA GLY A 391 7.58 -7.19 16.11
C GLY A 391 8.84 -7.55 15.33
N VAL A 392 9.05 -7.01 14.12
CA VAL A 392 10.16 -7.40 13.24
C VAL A 392 11.52 -7.20 13.94
N LYS A 393 12.25 -8.31 14.13
CA LYS A 393 13.61 -8.36 14.68
C LYS A 393 14.32 -9.64 14.23
N SER A 394 15.65 -9.69 14.35
CA SER A 394 16.44 -10.87 13.96
C SER A 394 16.13 -12.13 14.79
N ASN A 395 15.58 -11.99 16.00
CA ASN A 395 15.10 -13.15 16.77
C ASN A 395 13.87 -13.82 16.14
N ASP A 396 13.05 -13.04 15.43
CA ASP A 396 11.76 -13.49 14.91
C ASP A 396 11.83 -13.85 13.42
N ILE A 397 13.02 -13.78 12.81
CA ILE A 397 13.29 -14.31 11.48
C ILE A 397 13.97 -15.66 11.67
N LEU A 398 13.25 -16.75 11.45
CA LEU A 398 13.76 -18.11 11.58
C LEU A 398 14.31 -18.60 10.23
N LEU A 399 15.27 -19.53 10.27
CA LEU A 399 15.96 -20.06 9.08
C LEU A 399 15.67 -21.56 8.92
N ASP A 400 15.13 -21.94 7.76
CA ASP A 400 14.89 -23.35 7.46
C ASP A 400 16.21 -24.10 7.13
N GLN A 401 16.12 -25.39 6.81
CA GLN A 401 17.28 -26.22 6.46
C GLN A 401 18.12 -25.68 5.30
N ASN A 402 17.54 -24.87 4.42
CA ASN A 402 18.18 -24.25 3.26
C ASN A 402 18.54 -22.78 3.51
N PHE A 403 18.47 -22.32 4.76
CA PHE A 403 18.62 -20.92 5.15
C PHE A 403 17.63 -19.98 4.43
N GLU A 404 16.44 -20.48 4.05
CA GLU A 404 15.33 -19.61 3.66
C GLU A 404 14.76 -18.93 4.90
N PRO A 405 14.56 -17.59 4.87
CA PRO A 405 14.02 -16.88 6.01
C PRO A 405 12.50 -17.06 6.10
N LYS A 406 12.01 -17.18 7.35
CA LYS A 406 10.60 -17.19 7.71
C LYS A 406 10.35 -16.25 8.88
N ILE A 407 9.54 -15.23 8.66
CA ILE A 407 9.10 -14.30 9.71
C ILE A 407 8.09 -15.00 10.62
N SER A 408 8.28 -14.85 11.93
CA SER A 408 7.53 -15.51 13.00
C SER A 408 7.07 -14.50 14.07
N ASP A 409 6.35 -14.98 15.09
CA ASP A 409 5.84 -14.20 16.23
C ASP A 409 4.88 -13.05 15.86
N PHE A 410 3.66 -13.43 15.45
CA PHE A 410 2.61 -12.48 15.08
C PHE A 410 1.78 -12.01 16.28
N GLY A 411 2.22 -12.29 17.51
CA GLY A 411 1.48 -11.92 18.74
C GLY A 411 1.22 -10.43 18.93
N LEU A 412 2.01 -9.57 18.26
CA LEU A 412 1.84 -8.12 18.29
C LEU A 412 1.16 -7.54 17.03
N ALA A 413 0.87 -8.39 16.05
CA ALA A 413 0.41 -7.97 14.75
C ALA A 413 -0.94 -7.22 14.86
N LYS A 414 -1.14 -6.25 13.96
CA LYS A 414 -2.35 -5.44 13.93
C LYS A 414 -2.80 -5.18 12.52
N GLU A 415 -4.10 -5.33 12.29
CA GLU A 415 -4.71 -4.95 11.02
C GLU A 415 -4.82 -3.42 10.93
N LEU A 416 -4.49 -2.88 9.76
CA LEU A 416 -4.71 -1.50 9.37
C LEU A 416 -5.74 -1.49 8.23
N PRO A 417 -7.03 -1.22 8.53
CA PRO A 417 -8.07 -1.14 7.51
C PRO A 417 -7.86 0.05 6.58
N ASN A 418 -8.20 -0.10 5.30
CA ASN A 418 -8.29 1.05 4.41
C ASN A 418 -9.49 1.93 4.78
N PRO A 419 -9.41 3.27 4.67
CA PRO A 419 -8.32 4.07 4.12
C PRO A 419 -7.34 4.63 5.18
N TYR A 420 -7.31 4.07 6.39
CA TYR A 420 -6.51 4.65 7.48
C TYR A 420 -5.01 4.58 7.20
N THR A 421 -4.30 5.65 7.53
CA THR A 421 -2.83 5.74 7.38
C THR A 421 -2.08 5.14 8.56
N HIS A 422 -2.72 5.06 9.73
CA HIS A 422 -2.16 4.54 10.97
C HIS A 422 -3.26 4.05 11.92
N VAL A 423 -2.85 3.29 12.95
CA VAL A 423 -3.67 2.92 14.10
C VAL A 423 -3.05 3.51 15.36
N THR A 424 -3.80 4.32 16.09
CA THR A 424 -3.39 4.77 17.43
C THR A 424 -3.51 3.61 18.43
N THR A 425 -2.41 3.26 19.09
CA THR A 425 -2.36 2.09 19.98
C THR A 425 -1.25 2.22 21.00
N MET A 426 -1.39 1.57 22.17
CA MET A 426 -0.31 1.49 23.18
C MET A 426 1.02 1.09 22.56
N ILE A 427 2.14 1.57 23.07
CA ILE A 427 3.46 1.20 22.54
C ILE A 427 3.76 -0.26 22.89
N LYS A 428 3.94 -1.10 21.87
CA LYS A 428 4.47 -2.47 22.02
C LYS A 428 5.57 -2.68 20.96
N GLY A 429 6.61 -3.42 21.31
CA GLY A 429 7.74 -3.72 20.42
C GLY A 429 9.01 -4.05 21.21
N THR A 430 10.12 -4.30 20.52
CA THR A 430 11.41 -4.63 21.15
C THR A 430 12.37 -3.43 21.07
N MET A 431 12.99 -3.09 22.20
CA MET A 431 14.01 -2.02 22.27
C MET A 431 15.12 -2.27 21.24
N GLY A 432 15.53 -1.21 20.53
CA GLY A 432 16.50 -1.28 19.41
C GLY A 432 15.85 -1.40 18.03
N TYR A 433 14.65 -1.99 17.95
CA TYR A 433 13.87 -2.09 16.70
C TYR A 433 12.68 -1.13 16.68
N LEU A 434 12.28 -0.61 17.84
CA LEU A 434 11.10 0.24 17.96
C LEU A 434 11.28 1.55 17.16
N CYS A 435 10.37 1.77 16.20
CA CYS A 435 10.28 2.98 15.39
C CYS A 435 10.16 4.24 16.29
N PRO A 436 11.08 5.22 16.20
CA PRO A 436 11.09 6.40 17.06
C PRO A 436 9.80 7.23 16.96
N GLU A 437 9.25 7.38 15.76
CA GLU A 437 8.01 8.14 15.55
C GLU A 437 6.83 7.45 16.21
N TYR A 438 6.70 6.12 16.06
CA TYR A 438 5.66 5.35 16.74
C TYR A 438 5.78 5.45 18.27
N PHE A 439 7.01 5.39 18.81
CA PHE A 439 7.27 5.57 20.23
C PHE A 439 6.83 6.95 20.73
N ARG A 440 6.99 8.01 19.92
CA ARG A 440 6.61 9.38 20.33
C ARG A 440 5.11 9.65 20.17
N THR A 441 4.47 9.13 19.12
CA THR A 441 3.12 9.53 18.73
C THR A 441 2.03 8.51 19.08
N ASN A 442 2.40 7.28 19.46
CA ASN A 442 1.50 6.12 19.57
C ASN A 442 0.81 5.74 18.24
N GLN A 443 1.22 6.30 17.10
CA GLN A 443 0.65 6.02 15.79
C GLN A 443 1.44 4.90 15.11
N LEU A 444 0.82 3.72 14.99
CA LEU A 444 1.40 2.56 14.35
C LEU A 444 1.00 2.52 12.86
N CYS A 445 1.96 2.42 11.96
CA CYS A 445 1.72 2.18 10.53
C CYS A 445 2.74 1.17 9.98
N ASP A 446 2.60 0.78 8.71
CA ASP A 446 3.54 -0.13 8.03
C ASP A 446 4.97 0.42 7.99
N LYS A 447 5.15 1.74 8.03
CA LYS A 447 6.48 2.37 8.08
C LYS A 447 7.20 2.14 9.40
N SER A 448 6.51 1.72 10.46
CA SER A 448 7.13 1.27 11.70
C SER A 448 7.84 -0.09 11.54
N ASP A 449 7.25 -1.00 10.75
CA ASP A 449 7.90 -2.25 10.39
C ASP A 449 9.05 -2.02 9.40
N VAL A 450 8.92 -1.06 8.47
CA VAL A 450 10.01 -0.67 7.55
C VAL A 450 11.25 -0.24 8.34
N TYR A 451 11.09 0.58 9.38
CA TYR A 451 12.19 0.96 10.26
C TYR A 451 12.81 -0.25 10.95
N SER A 452 11.97 -1.10 11.56
CA SER A 452 12.40 -2.30 12.27
C SER A 452 13.18 -3.25 11.36
N PHE A 453 12.75 -3.40 10.11
CA PHE A 453 13.44 -4.17 9.08
C PHE A 453 14.76 -3.51 8.66
N GLY A 454 14.84 -2.18 8.58
CA GLY A 454 16.08 -1.46 8.37
C GLY A 454 17.15 -1.77 9.43
N VAL A 455 16.74 -1.90 10.69
CA VAL A 455 17.65 -2.35 11.77
C VAL A 455 18.15 -3.78 11.52
N VAL A 456 17.28 -4.70 11.08
CA VAL A 456 17.70 -6.06 10.70
C VAL A 456 18.71 -6.04 9.55
N LEU A 457 18.54 -5.17 8.54
CA LEU A 457 19.51 -5.01 7.47
C LEU A 457 20.87 -4.52 8.01
N LEU A 458 20.87 -3.59 8.98
CA LEU A 458 22.10 -3.17 9.65
C LEU A 458 22.77 -4.32 10.42
N GLU A 459 22.01 -5.18 11.09
CA GLU A 459 22.56 -6.37 11.74
C GLU A 459 23.20 -7.34 10.72
N LEU A 460 22.56 -7.52 9.57
CA LEU A 460 23.11 -8.33 8.47
C LEU A 460 24.40 -7.73 7.90
N ILE A 461 24.50 -6.41 7.74
CA ILE A 461 25.71 -5.76 7.21
C ILE A 461 26.85 -5.83 8.23
N THR A 462 26.57 -5.48 9.48
CA THR A 462 27.59 -5.21 10.51
C THR A 462 27.95 -6.43 11.35
N GLY A 463 27.08 -7.45 11.39
CA GLY A 463 27.19 -8.57 12.34
C GLY A 463 27.02 -8.16 13.80
N LYS A 464 26.62 -6.91 14.07
CA LYS A 464 26.43 -6.36 15.42
C LYS A 464 24.97 -6.46 15.86
N PRO A 465 24.71 -6.60 17.17
CA PRO A 465 23.36 -6.63 17.70
C PRO A 465 22.69 -5.25 17.67
N ALA A 466 21.36 -5.20 17.50
CA ALA A 466 20.59 -3.94 17.53
C ALA A 466 20.80 -3.09 18.81
N ILE A 467 21.09 -3.76 19.94
CA ILE A 467 21.47 -3.13 21.20
C ILE A 467 22.91 -3.51 21.51
N LEU A 468 23.76 -2.50 21.64
CA LEU A 468 25.17 -2.66 21.97
C LEU A 468 25.32 -2.73 23.49
N ARG A 469 26.09 -3.72 23.95
CA ARG A 469 26.42 -3.92 25.36
C ARG A 469 27.90 -4.18 25.53
N GLU A 470 28.47 -3.65 26.59
CA GLU A 470 29.84 -3.92 27.03
C GLU A 470 29.79 -4.29 28.52
N HIS A 471 30.37 -5.44 28.89
CA HIS A 471 30.27 -6.00 30.25
C HIS A 471 28.82 -6.01 30.81
N ASN A 472 27.86 -6.37 29.95
CA ASN A 472 26.40 -6.32 30.21
C ASN A 472 25.77 -4.92 30.42
N VAL A 473 26.54 -3.84 30.33
CA VAL A 473 26.07 -2.46 30.41
C VAL A 473 25.59 -1.96 29.04
N PHE A 474 24.47 -1.26 29.00
CA PHE A 474 23.96 -0.63 27.78
C PHE A 474 24.86 0.54 27.36
N ILE A 475 25.39 0.48 26.14
CA ILE A 475 26.27 1.52 25.57
C ILE A 475 25.62 2.28 24.41
N GLY A 476 24.55 1.75 23.81
CA GLY A 476 23.82 2.44 22.75
C GLY A 476 23.02 1.51 21.84
N SER A 477 22.38 2.09 20.83
CA SER A 477 21.75 1.34 19.73
C SER A 477 22.70 1.23 18.54
N LEU A 478 22.50 0.17 17.75
CA LEU A 478 23.21 -0.04 16.49
C LEU A 478 23.01 1.15 15.53
N THR A 479 21.81 1.71 15.48
CA THR A 479 21.47 2.85 14.62
C THR A 479 22.30 4.09 14.96
N SER A 480 22.44 4.43 16.24
CA SER A 480 23.26 5.56 16.67
C SER A 480 24.75 5.32 16.43
N TRP A 481 25.23 4.08 16.64
CA TRP A 481 26.63 3.73 16.42
C TRP A 481 27.02 3.80 14.93
N VAL A 482 26.15 3.34 14.03
CA VAL A 482 26.48 3.19 12.61
C VAL A 482 26.30 4.47 11.79
N ALA A 483 25.46 5.41 12.25
CA ALA A 483 25.19 6.67 11.56
C ALA A 483 26.45 7.47 11.13
N PRO A 484 27.46 7.72 12.00
CA PRO A 484 28.67 8.44 11.58
C PRO A 484 29.50 7.68 10.54
N GLN A 485 29.57 6.35 10.65
CA GLN A 485 30.29 5.52 9.66
C GLN A 485 29.56 5.52 8.31
N LEU A 486 28.23 5.45 8.32
CA LEU A 486 27.42 5.53 7.09
C LEU A 486 27.63 6.86 6.37
N ARG A 487 27.69 7.98 7.11
CA ARG A 487 28.00 9.28 6.51
C ARG A 487 29.34 9.23 5.79
N GLN A 488 30.40 8.85 6.51
CA GLN A 488 31.74 8.80 5.95
C GLN A 488 31.80 7.85 4.75
N ALA A 489 31.15 6.69 4.84
CA ALA A 489 31.16 5.69 3.79
C ALA A 489 30.40 6.12 2.54
N LEU A 490 29.26 6.80 2.69
CA LEU A 490 28.49 7.31 1.55
C LEU A 490 29.18 8.50 0.86
N ASP A 491 29.95 9.30 1.60
CA ASP A 491 30.70 10.43 1.05
C ASP A 491 32.03 9.99 0.39
N THR A 492 32.72 9.00 0.97
CA THR A 492 34.07 8.56 0.51
C THR A 492 34.04 7.27 -0.32
N HIS A 493 32.89 6.59 -0.39
CA HIS A 493 32.74 5.24 -0.94
C HIS A 493 33.62 4.17 -0.27
N ASN A 494 34.03 4.39 1.00
CA ASN A 494 34.75 3.41 1.82
C ASN A 494 33.82 2.80 2.88
N TYR A 495 33.49 1.52 2.72
CA TYR A 495 32.52 0.82 3.57
C TYR A 495 33.15 -0.15 4.60
N ASN A 496 34.47 -0.21 4.67
CA ASN A 496 35.19 -1.24 5.44
C ASN A 496 34.88 -1.18 6.94
N ASP A 497 34.61 0.00 7.49
CA ASP A 497 34.34 0.20 8.92
C ASP A 497 32.92 -0.21 9.33
N ILE A 498 32.04 -0.50 8.35
CA ILE A 498 30.65 -0.88 8.57
C ILE A 498 30.46 -2.39 8.40
N ILE A 499 31.14 -2.97 7.42
CA ILE A 499 30.93 -4.37 7.04
C ILE A 499 31.50 -5.29 8.12
N ASP A 500 30.79 -6.37 8.42
CA ASP A 500 31.24 -7.40 9.35
C ASP A 500 32.61 -7.95 8.94
N SER A 501 33.64 -7.59 9.72
CA SER A 501 35.03 -8.04 9.53
C SER A 501 35.17 -9.56 9.42
N LYS A 502 34.24 -10.34 10.00
CA LYS A 502 34.26 -11.80 9.95
C LYS A 502 33.92 -12.36 8.57
N LEU A 503 33.40 -11.54 7.64
CA LEU A 503 33.22 -11.91 6.24
C LEU A 503 34.53 -11.94 5.45
N GLN A 504 35.64 -11.41 6.01
CA GLN A 504 36.99 -11.49 5.40
C GLN A 504 37.03 -11.05 3.93
N ASN A 505 36.33 -9.96 3.58
CA ASN A 505 36.20 -9.44 2.21
C ASN A 505 35.50 -10.39 1.21
N ASN A 506 34.85 -11.46 1.67
CA ASN A 506 34.07 -12.37 0.83
C ASN A 506 32.63 -11.86 0.63
N TYR A 507 32.51 -10.76 -0.11
CA TYR A 507 31.22 -10.16 -0.47
C TYR A 507 31.33 -9.42 -1.79
N LYS A 508 30.19 -9.25 -2.46
CA LYS A 508 30.12 -8.41 -3.66
C LYS A 508 29.78 -6.98 -3.24
N ILE A 509 30.72 -6.05 -3.40
CA ILE A 509 30.56 -4.66 -2.92
C ILE A 509 29.30 -3.97 -3.45
N THR A 510 28.88 -4.26 -4.69
CA THR A 510 27.65 -3.70 -5.26
C THR A 510 26.39 -4.12 -4.49
N GLU A 511 26.39 -5.32 -3.90
CA GLU A 511 25.25 -5.82 -3.11
C GLU A 511 25.26 -5.19 -1.72
N VAL A 512 26.45 -5.03 -1.14
CA VAL A 512 26.64 -4.29 0.12
C VAL A 512 26.08 -2.88 0.00
N ILE A 513 26.43 -2.16 -1.07
CA ILE A 513 25.95 -0.80 -1.32
C ILE A 513 24.41 -0.77 -1.42
N ARG A 514 23.80 -1.72 -2.15
CA ARG A 514 22.33 -1.81 -2.23
C ARG A 514 21.70 -2.08 -0.88
N MET A 515 22.26 -2.98 -0.06
CA MET A 515 21.75 -3.26 1.28
C MET A 515 21.92 -2.05 2.22
N ILE A 516 23.04 -1.31 2.11
CA ILE A 516 23.29 -0.07 2.85
C ILE A 516 22.25 0.99 2.49
N HIS A 517 22.00 1.25 1.21
CA HIS A 517 20.97 2.21 0.77
C HIS A 517 19.57 1.79 1.22
N CYS A 518 19.25 0.49 1.20
CA CYS A 518 18.00 -0.01 1.76
C CYS A 518 17.91 0.24 3.28
N ALA A 519 18.96 -0.09 4.03
CA ALA A 519 19.01 0.09 5.48
C ALA A 519 18.90 1.58 5.86
N THR A 520 19.63 2.46 5.17
CA THR A 520 19.61 3.91 5.43
C THR A 520 18.24 4.51 5.13
N ALA A 521 17.65 4.16 3.98
CA ALA A 521 16.33 4.63 3.58
C ALA A 521 15.23 4.16 4.54
N CYS A 522 15.37 2.96 5.11
CA CYS A 522 14.44 2.44 6.11
C CYS A 522 14.56 3.11 7.48
N VAL A 523 15.79 3.40 7.93
CA VAL A 523 16.06 3.86 9.31
C VAL A 523 16.00 5.38 9.44
N TYR A 524 16.65 6.12 8.53
CA TYR A 524 16.92 7.55 8.74
C TYR A 524 16.00 8.49 7.95
N LYS A 525 15.34 8.02 6.89
CA LYS A 525 14.34 8.85 6.23
C LYS A 525 13.17 9.12 7.17
N PRO A 526 12.59 10.33 7.15
CA PRO A 526 11.34 10.59 7.84
C PRO A 526 10.27 9.60 7.39
N ILE A 527 9.35 9.26 8.28
CA ILE A 527 8.36 8.18 8.10
C ILE A 527 7.64 8.20 6.74
N ASN A 528 7.30 9.39 6.25
CA ASN A 528 6.60 9.67 4.99
C ASN A 528 7.48 9.53 3.73
N TYR A 529 8.80 9.52 3.88
CA TYR A 529 9.77 9.28 2.81
C TYR A 529 10.37 7.88 2.81
N ARG A 530 10.13 7.08 3.86
CA ARG A 530 10.57 5.68 3.90
C ARG A 530 9.96 4.92 2.71
N PRO A 531 10.74 4.07 2.01
CA PRO A 531 10.26 3.34 0.83
C PRO A 531 9.21 2.29 1.20
N LYS A 532 8.46 1.81 0.20
CA LYS A 532 7.67 0.57 0.34
C LYS A 532 8.61 -0.64 0.40
N ILE A 533 8.21 -1.72 1.06
CA ILE A 533 9.05 -2.92 1.14
C ILE A 533 9.22 -3.55 -0.25
N SER A 534 8.22 -3.49 -1.12
CA SER A 534 8.37 -3.91 -2.53
C SER A 534 9.51 -3.19 -3.25
N GLN A 535 9.71 -1.89 -3.00
CA GLN A 535 10.85 -1.14 -3.54
C GLN A 535 12.19 -1.63 -2.95
N ILE A 536 12.19 -1.96 -1.65
CA ILE A 536 13.37 -2.54 -0.98
C ILE A 536 13.72 -3.90 -1.60
N VAL A 537 12.73 -4.75 -1.89
CA VAL A 537 12.93 -6.04 -2.58
C VAL A 537 13.62 -5.82 -3.93
N GLU A 538 13.09 -4.93 -4.77
CA GLU A 538 13.63 -4.65 -6.10
C GLU A 538 15.07 -4.11 -6.05
N VAL A 539 15.39 -3.22 -5.09
CA VAL A 539 16.74 -2.70 -4.91
C VAL A 539 17.68 -3.80 -4.41
N LEU A 540 17.29 -4.61 -3.42
CA LEU A 540 18.13 -5.72 -2.94
C LEU A 540 18.45 -6.72 -4.08
N GLN A 541 17.46 -7.03 -4.92
CA GLN A 541 17.62 -7.91 -6.09
C GLN A 541 18.45 -7.27 -7.22
N GLY A 542 18.63 -5.94 -7.21
CA GLY A 542 19.36 -5.21 -8.25
C GLY A 542 18.52 -4.89 -9.49
N ASN A 543 17.20 -5.06 -9.41
CA ASN A 543 16.25 -4.72 -10.47
C ASN A 543 15.95 -3.21 -10.51
N LEU A 544 16.09 -2.54 -9.38
CA LEU A 544 15.90 -1.11 -9.22
C LEU A 544 17.21 -0.47 -8.73
N ALA A 545 17.56 0.67 -9.33
CA ALA A 545 18.73 1.45 -8.93
C ALA A 545 18.58 1.91 -7.47
N SER A 546 19.63 1.78 -6.66
CA SER A 546 19.57 2.13 -5.24
C SER A 546 19.37 3.63 -4.98
N GLU A 547 19.73 4.45 -5.96
CA GLU A 547 19.54 5.90 -6.00
C GLU A 547 18.05 6.27 -6.05
N SER A 548 17.18 5.34 -6.45
CA SER A 548 15.73 5.55 -6.44
C SER A 548 15.14 5.64 -5.02
N ILE A 549 15.85 5.10 -4.02
CA ILE A 549 15.42 5.09 -2.62
C ILE A 549 16.35 5.91 -1.71
N TRP A 550 17.57 6.23 -2.14
CA TRP A 550 18.53 7.05 -1.40
C TRP A 550 19.36 7.94 -2.34
N LEU A 551 19.13 9.26 -2.30
CA LEU A 551 19.88 10.25 -3.08
C LEU A 551 21.04 10.82 -2.25
N ASN A 552 22.07 11.38 -2.89
CA ASN A 552 23.17 12.05 -2.18
C ASN A 552 22.67 13.20 -1.26
N SER A 553 21.60 13.90 -1.67
CA SER A 553 20.95 14.92 -0.84
C SER A 553 20.34 14.35 0.45
N ASP A 554 20.01 13.06 0.47
CA ASP A 554 19.43 12.38 1.63
C ASP A 554 20.49 12.13 2.73
N ASN A 555 21.79 12.31 2.46
CA ASN A 555 22.87 12.24 3.48
C ASN A 555 22.68 13.27 4.61
N ALA A 556 21.86 14.31 4.39
CA ALA A 556 21.43 15.23 5.42
C ALA A 556 20.61 14.54 6.53
N PHE A 557 19.82 13.51 6.22
CA PHE A 557 19.03 12.79 7.22
C PHE A 557 19.87 12.02 8.25
N LEU A 558 21.13 11.75 7.94
CA LEU A 558 22.07 11.15 8.90
C LEU A 558 22.54 12.16 9.97
N GLN A 559 22.36 13.49 9.76
CA GLN A 559 22.90 14.55 10.64
C GLN A 559 22.07 14.73 11.91
N ASP A 560 20.78 14.47 11.82
CA ASP A 560 19.88 14.45 12.97
C ASP A 560 18.97 13.22 12.90
N PRO A 561 19.38 12.09 13.51
CA PRO A 561 18.56 10.88 13.55
C PRO A 561 17.28 11.04 14.40
N TYR A 562 17.08 12.18 15.08
CA TYR A 562 15.90 12.46 15.89
C TYR A 562 14.91 13.44 15.25
N GLY A 563 15.28 14.10 14.15
CA GLY A 563 14.36 14.81 13.26
C GLY A 563 13.92 16.21 13.71
N HIS A 564 14.84 17.00 14.26
CA HIS A 564 14.67 18.46 14.39
C HIS A 564 14.97 19.16 13.06
N TYR A 565 14.15 18.94 12.04
CA TYR A 565 14.16 19.70 10.79
C TYR A 565 12.80 20.27 10.46
#